data_AF-A0A7X7CVY4-F1
#
_entry.id   AF-A0A7X7CVY4-F1
#
_cell.length_a   1.000
_cell.length_b   1.000
_cell.length_c   1.000
_cell.angle_alpha   90.00
_cell.angle_beta   90.00
_cell.angle_gamma   90.00
#
_symmetry.space_group_name_H-M   'P 1'
#
loop_
_entity.id
_entity.type
_entity.pdbx_description
1 polymer ?
#
loop_
_entity_poly.entity_id
_entity_poly.type
_entity_poly.pdbx_seq_one_letter_code
_entity_poly.pdbx_strand_id
1 'polypeptide(L)'
;MTKPGSAQSRVEPDGVKAGGAASEAAAPPLPAAAPVAPLVTRLSPTWQDWVTTNIMRGCVDADMHRVMVENGFDSLFATHALGVVRSMTERVKDQVVAVGTDYKSDPIRLPATPRVRAHDRDVSIVFALANPNVAVIDGLLSDAECEKLIQLTNGRMKSSEVVDRQSGGSYQSNVRRSEGCHFNRGENAIVQRVEQRIAALTRIPVDCGEPLQMLHYGVGGEYLAHQDFFDPADPGTEVLTRVGGQRIATLVIYLNDVPEGGDTHFPELELSVKPKKGAAVYFEYVNSAGELDARCLHAGTPVAKGEKWIATKWLRQRPYVGN
;
A
#
# COMPACT_ATOMS: atom_id res chain seq x y z
N MET A 1 -69.40 -56.20 29.17
CA MET A 1 -70.00 -54.85 29.04
C MET A 1 -69.55 -54.30 27.69
N THR A 2 -70.34 -54.46 26.62
CA THR A 2 -71.29 -53.45 26.06
C THR A 2 -70.61 -52.12 25.71
N LYS A 3 -70.71 -51.51 24.52
CA LYS A 3 -71.38 -51.75 23.22
C LYS A 3 -70.80 -50.68 22.23
N PRO A 4 -71.00 -50.83 20.90
CA PRO A 4 -70.40 -49.99 19.84
C PRO A 4 -71.34 -48.88 19.31
N GLY A 5 -70.82 -47.98 18.48
CA GLY A 5 -71.57 -46.96 17.73
C GLY A 5 -71.21 -46.94 16.24
N SER A 6 -72.16 -47.42 15.42
CA SER A 6 -72.41 -47.20 13.99
C SER A 6 -72.59 -45.71 13.63
N ALA A 7 -72.62 -45.19 12.41
CA ALA A 7 -72.41 -45.58 11.01
C ALA A 7 -72.66 -44.27 10.19
N GLN A 8 -72.20 -44.18 8.94
CA GLN A 8 -73.06 -43.86 7.79
C GLN A 8 -72.25 -43.75 6.48
N SER A 9 -72.80 -44.39 5.45
CA SER A 9 -72.37 -44.43 4.06
C SER A 9 -73.10 -43.38 3.24
N ARG A 10 -72.50 -42.88 2.14
CA ARG A 10 -73.26 -42.54 0.92
C ARG A 10 -72.39 -42.34 -0.35
N VAL A 11 -72.61 -43.25 -1.30
CA VAL A 11 -72.84 -43.06 -2.76
C VAL A 11 -71.70 -42.59 -3.67
N GLU A 12 -71.32 -43.48 -4.60
CA GLU A 12 -70.70 -43.17 -5.91
C GLU A 12 -71.76 -42.76 -6.95
N PRO A 13 -71.34 -42.12 -8.06
CA PRO A 13 -71.66 -42.77 -9.33
C PRO A 13 -70.54 -42.73 -10.39
N ASP A 14 -70.64 -43.76 -11.24
CA ASP A 14 -70.00 -44.06 -12.52
C ASP A 14 -69.64 -42.88 -13.45
N GLY A 15 -68.56 -43.06 -14.22
CA GLY A 15 -68.41 -42.30 -15.47
C GLY A 15 -67.10 -42.40 -16.25
N VAL A 16 -67.04 -43.37 -17.17
CA VAL A 16 -66.44 -43.29 -18.53
C VAL A 16 -64.91 -43.42 -18.71
N LYS A 17 -64.55 -44.44 -19.52
CA LYS A 17 -63.24 -44.73 -20.13
C LYS A 17 -62.89 -43.74 -21.25
N ALA A 18 -61.60 -43.39 -21.37
CA ALA A 18 -60.89 -43.33 -22.66
C ALA A 18 -59.37 -43.35 -22.42
N GLY A 19 -58.67 -44.31 -23.02
CA GLY A 19 -57.22 -44.46 -22.92
C GLY A 19 -56.45 -43.58 -23.90
N GLY A 20 -55.14 -43.49 -23.66
CA GLY A 20 -54.15 -42.94 -24.60
C GLY A 20 -53.35 -41.76 -24.05
N ALA A 21 -52.52 -41.98 -23.02
CA ALA A 21 -51.48 -41.03 -22.65
C ALA A 21 -50.13 -41.49 -23.23
N ALA A 22 -49.59 -40.65 -24.10
CA ALA A 22 -48.28 -40.81 -24.69
C ALA A 22 -47.18 -40.78 -23.62
N SER A 23 -46.21 -41.67 -23.78
CA SER A 23 -44.96 -41.74 -23.03
C SER A 23 -44.10 -40.51 -23.34
N GLU A 24 -44.02 -39.54 -22.43
CA GLU A 24 -42.92 -38.56 -22.42
C GLU A 24 -41.66 -39.24 -21.85
N ALA A 25 -40.74 -39.60 -22.74
CA ALA A 25 -39.40 -40.03 -22.35
C ALA A 25 -38.63 -38.83 -21.78
N ALA A 26 -38.23 -38.92 -20.51
CA ALA A 26 -37.38 -37.92 -19.86
C ALA A 26 -36.03 -37.78 -20.60
N ALA A 27 -35.62 -36.54 -20.86
CA ALA A 27 -34.32 -36.23 -21.45
C ALA A 27 -33.17 -36.70 -20.53
N PRO A 28 -32.04 -37.19 -21.07
CA PRO A 28 -30.91 -37.63 -20.26
C PRO A 28 -30.30 -36.44 -19.49
N PRO A 29 -29.78 -36.66 -18.25
CA PRO A 29 -29.16 -35.61 -17.47
C PRO A 29 -27.91 -35.06 -18.15
N LEU A 30 -27.71 -33.74 -18.06
CA LEU A 30 -26.53 -33.05 -18.57
C LEU A 30 -25.24 -33.64 -17.94
N PRO A 31 -24.15 -33.80 -18.71
CA PRO A 31 -22.88 -34.26 -18.17
C PRO A 31 -22.39 -33.28 -17.09
N ALA A 32 -21.85 -33.83 -15.99
CA ALA A 32 -21.25 -33.03 -14.92
C ALA A 32 -20.16 -32.12 -15.50
N ALA A 33 -20.21 -30.82 -15.16
CA ALA A 33 -19.21 -29.86 -15.57
C ALA A 33 -17.81 -30.34 -15.15
N ALA A 34 -16.88 -30.39 -16.10
CA ALA A 34 -15.48 -30.65 -15.81
C ALA A 34 -14.95 -29.60 -14.81
N PRO A 35 -14.05 -29.96 -13.88
CA PRO A 35 -13.50 -29.00 -12.94
C PRO A 35 -12.77 -27.90 -13.71
N VAL A 36 -13.30 -26.67 -13.61
CA VAL A 36 -12.65 -25.47 -14.16
C VAL A 36 -11.39 -25.25 -13.36
N ALA A 37 -10.22 -25.25 -14.02
CA ALA A 37 -8.96 -24.91 -13.37
C ALA A 37 -9.09 -23.54 -12.69
N PRO A 38 -8.56 -23.35 -11.46
CA PRO A 38 -8.69 -22.09 -10.76
C PRO A 38 -8.04 -20.97 -11.57
N LEU A 39 -8.79 -19.89 -11.80
CA LEU A 39 -8.32 -18.73 -12.55
C LEU A 39 -7.10 -18.11 -11.85
N VAL A 40 -6.09 -17.76 -12.65
CA VAL A 40 -4.88 -17.10 -12.15
C VAL A 40 -5.22 -15.65 -11.82
N THR A 41 -5.02 -15.27 -10.57
CA THR A 41 -5.33 -13.93 -10.02
C THR A 41 -4.09 -13.23 -9.45
N ARG A 42 -2.89 -13.71 -9.83
CA ARG A 42 -1.60 -13.12 -9.47
C ARG A 42 -0.63 -13.28 -10.65
N LEU A 43 0.17 -12.25 -10.92
CA LEU A 43 1.26 -12.36 -11.90
C LEU A 43 2.47 -13.03 -11.24
N SER A 44 2.96 -14.12 -11.82
CA SER A 44 4.31 -14.63 -11.52
C SER A 44 5.36 -13.64 -12.04
N PRO A 45 6.62 -13.69 -11.55
CA PRO A 45 7.69 -12.83 -12.05
C PRO A 45 7.84 -12.89 -13.58
N THR A 46 7.76 -14.09 -14.16
CA THR A 46 7.81 -14.29 -15.62
C THR A 46 6.68 -13.58 -16.37
N TRP A 47 5.47 -13.51 -15.80
CA TRP A 47 4.34 -12.80 -16.38
C TRP A 47 4.41 -11.29 -16.13
N GLN A 48 4.99 -10.85 -15.00
CA GLN A 48 5.29 -9.43 -14.77
C GLN A 48 6.29 -8.90 -15.80
N ASP A 49 7.37 -9.64 -16.06
CA ASP A 49 8.38 -9.31 -17.06
C ASP A 49 7.79 -9.28 -18.47
N TRP A 50 6.94 -10.27 -18.79
CA TRP A 50 6.26 -10.34 -20.08
C TRP A 50 5.32 -9.15 -20.30
N VAL A 51 4.49 -8.80 -19.31
CA VAL A 51 3.57 -7.66 -19.39
C VAL A 51 4.35 -6.35 -19.53
N THR A 52 5.38 -6.14 -18.70
CA THR A 52 6.23 -4.94 -18.74
C THR A 52 6.92 -4.78 -20.10
N THR A 53 7.54 -5.85 -20.62
CA THR A 53 8.27 -5.83 -21.89
C THR A 53 7.36 -5.50 -23.07
N ASN A 54 6.15 -6.07 -23.11
CA ASN A 54 5.23 -5.84 -24.22
C ASN A 54 4.59 -4.43 -24.17
N ILE A 55 4.32 -3.90 -22.99
CA ILE A 55 3.91 -2.49 -22.83
C ILE A 55 5.03 -1.55 -23.32
N MET A 56 6.29 -1.82 -22.97
CA MET A 56 7.43 -1.01 -23.43
C MET A 56 7.60 -1.05 -24.96
N ARG A 57 7.33 -2.20 -25.60
CA ARG A 57 7.35 -2.38 -27.06
C ARG A 57 6.15 -1.73 -27.78
N GLY A 58 5.20 -1.16 -27.04
CA GLY A 58 4.02 -0.51 -27.60
C GLY A 58 2.94 -1.49 -28.07
N CYS A 59 2.90 -2.70 -27.52
CA CYS A 59 1.84 -3.66 -27.81
C CYS A 59 0.47 -3.13 -27.34
N VAL A 60 -0.59 -3.53 -28.06
CA VAL A 60 -1.96 -3.10 -27.80
C VAL A 60 -2.55 -3.91 -26.64
N ASP A 61 -3.19 -3.23 -25.68
CA ASP A 61 -3.73 -3.86 -24.47
C ASP A 61 -4.75 -4.96 -24.78
N ALA A 62 -5.55 -4.82 -25.83
CA ALA A 62 -6.50 -5.84 -26.25
C ALA A 62 -5.82 -7.16 -26.67
N ASP A 63 -4.67 -7.08 -27.35
CA ASP A 63 -3.91 -8.26 -27.75
C ASP A 63 -3.23 -8.92 -26.55
N MET A 64 -2.68 -8.10 -25.64
CA MET A 64 -2.05 -8.60 -24.41
C MET A 64 -3.07 -9.23 -23.47
N HIS A 65 -4.25 -8.62 -23.33
CA HIS A 65 -5.38 -9.13 -22.55
C HIS A 65 -5.82 -10.50 -23.06
N ARG A 66 -6.00 -10.63 -24.38
CA ARG A 66 -6.34 -11.92 -25.00
C ARG A 66 -5.31 -13.00 -24.65
N VAL A 67 -4.02 -12.71 -24.79
CA VAL A 67 -2.96 -13.68 -24.48
C VAL A 67 -2.98 -14.08 -23.00
N MET A 68 -3.23 -13.15 -22.08
CA MET A 68 -3.37 -13.47 -20.66
C MET A 68 -4.60 -14.36 -20.41
N VAL A 69 -5.76 -14.04 -20.98
CA VAL A 69 -6.97 -14.87 -20.80
C VAL A 69 -6.80 -16.27 -21.40
N GLU A 70 -6.17 -16.38 -22.57
CA GLU A 70 -5.83 -17.66 -23.21
C GLU A 70 -4.88 -18.52 -22.34
N ASN A 71 -4.09 -17.87 -21.48
CA ASN A 71 -3.19 -18.54 -20.53
C ASN A 71 -3.79 -18.68 -19.11
N GLY A 72 -5.12 -18.57 -18.98
CA GLY A 72 -5.85 -18.92 -17.77
C GLY A 72 -5.96 -17.80 -16.72
N PHE A 73 -5.63 -16.57 -17.07
CA PHE A 73 -5.88 -15.41 -16.22
C PHE A 73 -7.35 -15.01 -16.26
N ASP A 74 -7.87 -14.56 -15.11
CA ASP A 74 -9.17 -13.92 -15.07
C ASP A 74 -9.19 -12.63 -15.93
N SER A 75 -10.27 -12.41 -16.67
CA SER A 75 -10.39 -11.29 -17.62
C SER A 75 -10.35 -9.91 -16.94
N LEU A 76 -10.98 -9.80 -15.77
CA LEU A 76 -10.96 -8.57 -14.99
C LEU A 76 -9.56 -8.36 -14.41
N PHE A 77 -8.93 -9.42 -13.90
CA PHE A 77 -7.55 -9.40 -13.44
C PHE A 77 -6.56 -8.96 -14.54
N ALA A 78 -6.64 -9.54 -15.75
CA ALA A 78 -5.78 -9.19 -16.87
C ALA A 78 -5.92 -7.70 -17.25
N THR A 79 -7.16 -7.20 -17.27
CA THR A 79 -7.44 -5.78 -17.53
C THR A 79 -6.80 -4.87 -16.48
N HIS A 80 -6.95 -5.20 -15.19
CA HIS A 80 -6.34 -4.45 -14.11
C HIS A 80 -4.81 -4.53 -14.11
N ALA A 81 -4.25 -5.71 -14.33
CA ALA A 81 -2.82 -5.94 -14.38
C ALA A 81 -2.15 -5.11 -15.49
N LEU A 82 -2.74 -5.10 -16.70
CA LEU A 82 -2.26 -4.28 -17.81
C LEU A 82 -2.36 -2.79 -17.48
N GLY A 83 -3.49 -2.33 -16.95
CA GLY A 83 -3.66 -0.93 -16.54
C GLY A 83 -2.67 -0.48 -15.47
N VAL A 84 -2.41 -1.32 -14.47
CA VAL A 84 -1.43 -1.04 -13.40
C VAL A 84 -0.02 -0.95 -13.99
N VAL A 85 0.45 -1.99 -14.69
CA VAL A 85 1.81 -2.01 -15.24
C VAL A 85 2.00 -0.92 -16.30
N ARG A 86 0.99 -0.61 -17.11
CA ARG A 86 1.02 0.49 -18.08
C ARG A 86 1.13 1.82 -17.37
N SER A 87 0.27 2.08 -16.39
CA SER A 87 0.35 3.33 -15.63
C SER A 87 1.68 3.47 -14.89
N MET A 88 2.33 2.37 -14.48
CA MET A 88 3.67 2.39 -13.90
C MET A 88 4.72 2.67 -14.97
N THR A 89 4.66 2.01 -16.12
CA THR A 89 5.62 2.17 -17.23
C THR A 89 5.53 3.55 -17.89
N GLU A 90 4.33 4.09 -18.03
CA GLU A 90 4.08 5.45 -18.53
C GLU A 90 4.54 6.50 -17.52
N ARG A 91 4.30 6.30 -16.21
CA ARG A 91 4.88 7.14 -15.15
C ARG A 91 6.41 7.11 -15.17
N VAL A 92 7.02 5.95 -15.39
CA VAL A 92 8.48 5.83 -15.55
C VAL A 92 8.93 6.56 -16.82
N LYS A 93 8.27 6.39 -17.97
CA LYS A 93 8.64 7.10 -19.20
C LYS A 93 8.54 8.63 -19.06
N ASP A 94 7.46 9.13 -18.49
CA ASP A 94 7.26 10.58 -18.33
C ASP A 94 8.22 11.17 -17.29
N GLN A 95 8.58 10.42 -16.25
CA GLN A 95 9.60 10.83 -15.27
C GLN A 95 11.03 10.72 -15.82
N VAL A 96 11.36 9.68 -16.57
CA VAL A 96 12.69 9.51 -17.21
C VAL A 96 12.95 10.59 -18.26
N VAL A 97 11.91 11.07 -18.96
CA VAL A 97 12.04 12.17 -19.93
C VAL A 97 12.16 13.53 -19.25
N ALA A 98 11.63 13.71 -18.03
CA ALA A 98 11.72 14.97 -17.28
C ALA A 98 12.95 15.07 -16.35
N VAL A 99 13.55 13.95 -15.95
CA VAL A 99 14.68 13.91 -15.00
C VAL A 99 16.00 13.94 -15.77
N GLY A 100 16.65 15.11 -15.77
CA GLY A 100 18.08 15.19 -16.03
C GLY A 100 18.82 14.30 -15.02
N THR A 101 19.71 13.43 -15.51
CA THR A 101 20.54 12.50 -14.74
C THR A 101 21.61 13.17 -13.86
N ASP A 102 21.50 14.48 -13.63
CA ASP A 102 22.51 15.33 -12.97
C ASP A 102 22.23 15.61 -11.50
N TYR A 103 21.12 15.11 -10.92
CA TYR A 103 20.85 15.31 -9.50
C TYR A 103 21.98 14.70 -8.65
N LYS A 104 22.53 15.53 -7.76
CA LYS A 104 23.56 15.13 -6.80
C LYS A 104 23.02 15.28 -5.39
N SER A 105 22.99 14.17 -4.66
CA SER A 105 22.67 14.16 -3.23
C SER A 105 23.75 14.90 -2.44
N ASP A 106 23.32 15.71 -1.47
CA ASP A 106 24.18 16.14 -0.38
C ASP A 106 24.57 14.93 0.49
N PRO A 107 25.61 15.04 1.34
CA PRO A 107 25.86 14.02 2.35
C PRO A 107 24.61 13.75 3.21
N ILE A 108 24.23 12.48 3.34
CA ILE A 108 23.11 12.06 4.18
C ILE A 108 23.25 12.64 5.61
N ARG A 109 22.14 13.10 6.19
CA ARG A 109 22.14 13.78 7.49
C ARG A 109 22.44 12.85 8.66
N LEU A 110 22.27 11.55 8.45
CA LEU A 110 22.53 10.55 9.47
C LEU A 110 24.03 10.52 9.85
N PRO A 111 24.36 10.20 11.11
CA PRO A 111 25.74 10.01 11.54
C PRO A 111 26.49 8.96 10.72
N ALA A 112 27.78 9.17 10.46
CA ALA A 112 28.61 8.20 9.74
C ALA A 112 28.95 6.94 10.58
N THR A 113 28.71 6.97 11.89
CA THR A 113 29.01 5.83 12.76
C THR A 113 27.90 4.78 12.70
N PRO A 114 28.25 3.47 12.66
CA PRO A 114 27.25 2.40 12.54
C PRO A 114 26.34 2.29 13.76
N ARG A 115 26.76 2.83 14.91
CA ARG A 115 25.94 2.97 16.12
C ARG A 115 25.98 4.41 16.60
N VAL A 116 24.83 4.93 17.03
CA VAL A 116 24.70 6.29 17.54
C VAL A 116 23.71 6.36 18.69
N ARG A 117 24.00 7.20 19.69
CA ARG A 117 23.06 7.58 20.73
C ARG A 117 22.05 8.58 20.18
N ALA A 118 20.85 8.12 19.85
CA ALA A 118 19.72 8.95 19.48
C ALA A 118 18.93 9.31 20.73
N HIS A 119 19.18 10.50 21.30
CA HIS A 119 18.51 11.01 22.51
C HIS A 119 18.59 10.04 23.72
N ASP A 120 17.63 9.14 23.86
CA ASP A 120 17.47 8.19 24.97
C ASP A 120 17.85 6.74 24.60
N ARG A 121 18.22 6.47 23.34
CA ARG A 121 18.45 5.10 22.86
C ARG A 121 19.65 4.99 21.91
N ASP A 122 20.36 3.86 21.98
CA ASP A 122 21.36 3.51 20.97
C ASP A 122 20.67 2.86 19.78
N VAL A 123 20.92 3.38 18.59
CA VAL A 123 20.39 2.84 17.33
C VAL A 123 21.53 2.46 16.40
N SER A 124 21.26 1.57 15.44
CA SER A 124 22.25 1.13 14.47
C SER A 124 21.86 1.57 13.06
N ILE A 125 22.80 2.10 12.29
CA ILE A 125 22.63 2.36 10.86
C ILE A 125 23.21 1.13 10.15
N VAL A 126 22.33 0.28 9.62
CA VAL A 126 22.71 -1.05 9.09
C VAL A 126 22.87 -1.06 7.56
N PHE A 127 22.36 -0.02 6.90
CA PHE A 127 22.53 0.22 5.47
C PHE A 127 22.46 1.72 5.21
N ALA A 128 23.28 2.22 4.28
CA ALA A 128 23.21 3.58 3.76
C ALA A 128 23.67 3.61 2.30
N LEU A 129 22.83 4.16 1.44
CA LEU A 129 23.13 4.58 0.08
C LEU A 129 23.25 6.10 0.09
N ALA A 130 24.30 6.64 -0.54
CA ALA A 130 24.62 8.06 -0.52
C ALA A 130 24.11 8.85 -1.74
N ASN A 131 23.65 8.16 -2.79
CA ASN A 131 23.11 8.78 -3.99
C ASN A 131 22.19 7.80 -4.74
N PRO A 132 20.87 7.89 -4.56
CA PRO A 132 20.15 8.79 -3.65
C PRO A 132 20.38 8.44 -2.17
N ASN A 133 20.04 9.38 -1.28
CA ASN A 133 20.14 9.18 0.16
C ASN A 133 19.02 8.26 0.67
N VAL A 134 19.36 7.01 0.97
CA VAL A 134 18.46 6.01 1.57
C VAL A 134 19.23 5.23 2.64
N ALA A 135 18.66 5.07 3.82
CA ALA A 135 19.29 4.32 4.91
C ALA A 135 18.28 3.47 5.69
N VAL A 136 18.77 2.39 6.30
CA VAL A 136 17.99 1.56 7.22
C VAL A 136 18.55 1.73 8.62
N ILE A 137 17.66 2.10 9.54
CA ILE A 137 17.95 2.32 10.95
C ILE A 137 17.32 1.16 11.73
N ASP A 138 18.13 0.37 12.41
CA ASP A 138 17.68 -0.72 13.25
C ASP A 138 17.61 -0.30 14.72
N GLY A 139 16.57 -0.78 15.41
CA GLY A 139 16.33 -0.49 16.82
C GLY A 139 15.95 0.95 17.14
N LEU A 140 15.34 1.68 16.20
CA LEU A 140 14.82 3.04 16.45
C LEU A 140 13.77 3.04 17.58
N LEU A 141 12.89 2.03 17.57
CA LEU A 141 11.93 1.77 18.62
C LEU A 141 12.24 0.44 19.33
N SER A 142 11.83 0.34 20.59
CA SER A 142 11.72 -0.95 21.27
C SER A 142 10.39 -1.64 20.94
N ASP A 143 10.33 -2.95 21.15
CA ASP A 143 9.10 -3.73 20.92
C ASP A 143 7.90 -3.20 21.71
N ALA A 144 8.13 -2.84 22.98
CA ALA A 144 7.12 -2.25 23.85
C ALA A 144 6.63 -0.89 23.34
N GLU A 145 7.50 -0.11 22.69
CA GLU A 145 7.11 1.16 22.08
C GLU A 145 6.28 0.97 20.83
N CYS A 146 6.66 0.02 19.97
CA CYS A 146 5.86 -0.35 18.82
C CYS A 146 4.44 -0.78 19.22
N GLU A 147 4.33 -1.69 20.18
CA GLU A 147 3.04 -2.14 20.71
C GLU A 147 2.23 -1.00 21.33
N LYS A 148 2.89 -0.13 22.10
CA LYS A 148 2.21 0.98 22.74
C LYS A 148 1.67 1.99 21.73
N LEU A 149 2.42 2.28 20.67
CA LEU A 149 1.95 3.15 19.59
C LEU A 149 0.74 2.55 18.88
N ILE A 150 0.75 1.26 18.57
CA ILE A 150 -0.40 0.56 17.96
C ILE A 150 -1.62 0.65 18.88
N GLN A 151 -1.46 0.32 20.18
CA GLN A 151 -2.54 0.39 21.17
C GLN A 151 -3.17 1.80 21.27
N LEU A 152 -2.36 2.85 21.18
CA LEU A 152 -2.83 4.24 21.24
C LEU A 152 -3.66 4.66 20.01
N THR A 153 -3.68 3.86 18.94
CA THR A 153 -4.53 4.10 17.77
C THR A 153 -5.96 3.57 17.94
N ASN A 154 -6.24 2.79 19.01
CA ASN A 154 -7.53 2.15 19.22
C ASN A 154 -8.68 3.18 19.20
N GLY A 155 -9.69 2.93 18.35
CA GLY A 155 -10.83 3.83 18.14
C GLY A 155 -10.56 5.08 17.29
N ARG A 156 -9.35 5.25 16.72
CA ARG A 156 -8.98 6.42 15.91
C ARG A 156 -8.78 6.14 14.43
N MET A 157 -8.57 4.88 14.06
CA MET A 157 -8.26 4.46 12.68
C MET A 157 -9.46 4.65 11.76
N LYS A 158 -9.21 5.20 10.57
CA LYS A 158 -10.19 5.40 9.49
C LYS A 158 -9.53 5.08 8.16
N SER A 159 -10.29 4.85 7.10
CA SER A 159 -9.73 4.71 5.74
C SER A 159 -8.79 5.88 5.42
N SER A 160 -7.59 5.57 4.95
CA SER A 160 -6.53 6.55 4.71
C SER A 160 -6.83 7.43 3.50
N GLU A 161 -6.38 8.68 3.57
CA GLU A 161 -6.47 9.64 2.47
C GLU A 161 -5.10 9.83 1.80
N VAL A 162 -5.14 10.39 0.60
CA VAL A 162 -3.99 10.83 -0.21
C VAL A 162 -4.12 12.34 -0.45
N VAL A 163 -2.99 13.03 -0.57
CA VAL A 163 -2.97 14.46 -0.91
C VAL A 163 -3.47 14.66 -2.34
N ASP A 164 -4.44 15.55 -2.51
CA ASP A 164 -4.87 16.01 -3.83
C ASP A 164 -3.88 17.04 -4.36
N ARG A 165 -3.24 16.71 -5.49
CA ARG A 165 -2.26 17.56 -6.16
C ARG A 165 -2.87 18.83 -6.76
N GLN A 166 -4.16 18.83 -7.08
CA GLN A 166 -4.82 20.00 -7.65
C GLN A 166 -5.19 21.01 -6.57
N SER A 167 -5.88 20.56 -5.52
CA SER A 167 -6.38 21.46 -4.47
C SER A 167 -5.41 21.67 -3.31
N GLY A 168 -4.46 20.76 -3.10
CA GLY A 168 -3.68 20.66 -1.86
C GLY A 168 -4.48 20.11 -0.67
N GLY A 169 -5.71 19.64 -0.90
CA GLY A 169 -6.55 18.96 0.10
C GLY A 169 -6.21 17.47 0.24
N SER A 170 -7.12 16.71 0.83
CA SER A 170 -7.02 15.25 0.95
C SER A 170 -8.26 14.56 0.40
N TYR A 171 -8.08 13.36 -0.17
CA TYR A 171 -9.18 12.55 -0.69
C TYR A 171 -8.93 11.04 -0.52
N GLN A 172 -10.01 10.26 -0.47
CA GLN A 172 -9.92 8.80 -0.46
C GLN A 172 -9.72 8.28 -1.89
N SER A 173 -8.72 7.42 -2.08
CA SER A 173 -8.28 6.96 -3.40
C SER A 173 -8.03 5.46 -3.40
N ASN A 174 -8.30 4.82 -4.55
CA ASN A 174 -7.98 3.39 -4.75
C ASN A 174 -6.47 3.11 -4.81
N VAL A 175 -5.64 4.14 -4.93
CA VAL A 175 -4.17 4.03 -4.98
C VAL A 175 -3.56 3.69 -3.61
N ARG A 176 -4.33 3.82 -2.53
CA ARG A 176 -3.90 3.50 -1.17
C ARG A 176 -5.00 2.72 -0.47
N ARG A 177 -4.69 1.49 -0.06
CA ARG A 177 -5.63 0.60 0.65
C ARG A 177 -5.10 0.36 2.05
N SER A 178 -5.33 1.35 2.93
CA SER A 178 -4.93 1.30 4.34
C SER A 178 -5.90 2.05 5.22
N GLU A 179 -5.81 1.80 6.52
CA GLU A 179 -6.40 2.62 7.56
C GLU A 179 -5.32 3.50 8.19
N GLY A 180 -5.67 4.68 8.71
CA GLY A 180 -4.73 5.58 9.33
C GLY A 180 -5.34 6.54 10.34
N CYS A 181 -4.46 7.10 11.17
CA CYS A 181 -4.75 8.23 12.06
C CYS A 181 -3.47 9.04 12.27
N HIS A 182 -3.57 10.19 12.94
CA HIS A 182 -2.40 11.02 13.27
C HIS A 182 -2.33 11.23 14.77
N PHE A 183 -1.11 11.21 15.31
CA PHE A 183 -0.80 11.81 16.60
C PHE A 183 -0.23 13.20 16.37
N ASN A 184 -0.78 14.20 17.07
CA ASN A 184 -0.19 15.54 17.07
C ASN A 184 1.24 15.49 17.62
N ARG A 185 2.05 16.48 17.24
CA ARG A 185 3.41 16.61 17.76
C ARG A 185 3.39 16.67 19.29
N GLY A 186 4.21 15.83 19.93
CA GLY A 186 4.26 15.72 21.39
C GLY A 186 2.95 15.33 22.08
N GLU A 187 1.96 14.76 21.36
CA GLU A 187 0.63 14.45 21.93
C GLU A 187 0.70 13.56 23.17
N ASN A 188 1.70 12.68 23.23
CA ASN A 188 1.96 11.82 24.38
C ASN A 188 3.46 11.56 24.52
N ALA A 189 3.86 11.03 25.69
CA ALA A 189 5.26 10.86 26.04
C ALA A 189 6.04 9.93 25.08
N ILE A 190 5.38 8.93 24.48
CA ILE A 190 6.03 8.05 23.51
C ILE A 190 6.26 8.77 22.18
N VAL A 191 5.25 9.48 21.65
CA VAL A 191 5.40 10.32 20.45
C VAL A 191 6.51 11.35 20.64
N GLN A 192 6.52 12.06 21.78
CA GLN A 192 7.55 13.04 22.09
C GLN A 192 8.96 12.41 22.09
N ARG A 193 9.16 11.25 22.71
CA ARG A 193 10.47 10.57 22.70
C ARG A 193 10.89 10.16 21.29
N VAL A 194 9.98 9.60 20.50
CA VAL A 194 10.27 9.21 19.11
C VAL A 194 10.68 10.42 18.28
N GLU A 195 9.96 11.54 18.40
CA GLU A 195 10.29 12.77 17.70
C GLU A 195 11.67 13.33 18.10
N GLN A 196 12.03 13.26 19.39
CA GLN A 196 13.36 13.64 19.86
C GLN A 196 14.47 12.75 19.32
N ARG A 197 14.25 11.43 19.21
CA ARG A 197 15.21 10.52 18.56
C ARG A 197 15.41 10.86 17.09
N ILE A 198 14.32 11.09 16.37
CA ILE A 198 14.36 11.47 14.95
C ILE A 198 15.13 12.78 14.78
N ALA A 199 14.88 13.77 15.62
CA ALA A 199 15.60 15.04 15.57
C ALA A 199 17.10 14.87 15.88
N ALA A 200 17.45 14.08 16.90
CA ALA A 200 18.84 13.78 17.23
C ALA A 200 19.58 13.05 16.08
N LEU A 201 18.90 12.17 15.35
CA LEU A 201 19.48 11.42 14.23
C LEU A 201 19.65 12.25 12.97
N THR A 202 18.60 12.97 12.59
CA THR A 202 18.54 13.69 11.30
C THR A 202 19.06 15.12 11.40
N ARG A 203 19.30 15.62 12.62
CA ARG A 203 19.62 17.02 12.91
C ARG A 203 18.55 18.00 12.41
N ILE A 204 17.33 17.51 12.17
CA ILE A 204 16.17 18.31 11.82
C ILE A 204 15.38 18.58 13.11
N PRO A 205 15.12 19.85 13.48
CA PRO A 205 14.35 20.19 14.67
C PRO A 205 12.97 19.51 14.74
N VAL A 206 12.52 19.20 15.95
CA VAL A 206 11.23 18.51 16.19
C VAL A 206 10.03 19.30 15.65
N ASP A 207 10.10 20.63 15.67
CA ASP A 207 9.07 21.50 15.14
C ASP A 207 9.01 21.52 13.61
N CYS A 208 10.03 21.05 12.90
CA CYS A 208 9.99 20.78 11.46
C CYS A 208 9.31 19.45 11.11
N GLY A 209 8.85 18.66 12.08
CA GLY A 209 8.13 17.42 11.82
C GLY A 209 6.62 17.60 11.69
N GLU A 210 6.01 17.03 10.66
CA GLU A 210 4.55 16.86 10.56
C GLU A 210 4.01 15.92 11.65
N PRO A 211 2.70 15.94 12.01
CA PRO A 211 2.10 14.96 12.91
C PRO A 211 2.48 13.51 12.55
N LEU A 212 2.71 12.67 13.54
CA LEU A 212 3.11 11.27 13.31
C LEU A 212 1.93 10.49 12.73
N GLN A 213 2.04 10.05 11.48
CA GLN A 213 0.97 9.32 10.80
C GLN A 213 1.08 7.83 11.11
N MET A 214 0.04 7.26 11.69
CA MET A 214 -0.09 5.83 11.95
C MET A 214 -0.88 5.18 10.82
N LEU A 215 -0.43 4.01 10.37
CA LEU A 215 -1.05 3.29 9.25
C LEU A 215 -1.10 1.79 9.51
N HIS A 216 -2.20 1.19 9.04
CA HIS A 216 -2.46 -0.24 9.10
C HIS A 216 -2.84 -0.76 7.71
N TYR A 217 -2.21 -1.86 7.32
CA TYR A 217 -2.48 -2.59 6.08
C TYR A 217 -2.79 -4.05 6.41
N GLY A 218 -4.00 -4.50 6.11
CA GLY A 218 -4.34 -5.92 6.08
C GLY A 218 -3.81 -6.62 4.82
N VAL A 219 -4.10 -7.91 4.66
CA VAL A 219 -3.74 -8.69 3.46
C VAL A 219 -4.29 -8.00 2.19
N GLY A 220 -3.42 -7.83 1.18
CA GLY A 220 -3.70 -7.12 -0.06
C GLY A 220 -3.70 -5.60 0.06
N GLY A 221 -3.56 -5.05 1.26
CA GLY A 221 -3.34 -3.62 1.47
C GLY A 221 -2.01 -3.17 0.89
N GLU A 222 -2.02 -2.06 0.16
CA GLU A 222 -0.86 -1.52 -0.56
C GLU A 222 -0.91 0.01 -0.62
N TYR A 223 0.21 0.60 -1.04
CA TYR A 223 0.25 2.00 -1.49
C TYR A 223 1.09 2.07 -2.76
N LEU A 224 0.45 2.45 -3.87
CA LEU A 224 1.11 2.59 -5.16
C LEU A 224 2.27 3.59 -5.12
N ALA A 225 3.19 3.44 -6.08
CA ALA A 225 4.37 4.28 -6.20
C ALA A 225 4.02 5.77 -6.21
N HIS A 226 4.68 6.54 -5.33
CA HIS A 226 4.46 7.97 -5.17
C HIS A 226 5.73 8.68 -4.69
N GLN A 227 5.69 10.01 -4.79
CA GLN A 227 6.67 10.91 -4.18
C GLN A 227 6.08 11.47 -2.89
N ASP A 228 6.94 11.68 -1.90
CA ASP A 228 6.54 12.37 -0.67
C ASP A 228 6.69 13.89 -0.77
N PHE A 229 7.59 14.39 -1.59
CA PHE A 229 7.70 15.82 -1.87
C PHE A 229 6.48 16.34 -2.64
N PHE A 230 6.26 17.64 -2.55
CA PHE A 230 5.25 18.35 -3.33
C PHE A 230 5.87 18.84 -4.63
N ASP A 231 5.35 18.42 -5.78
CA ASP A 231 5.91 18.81 -7.08
C ASP A 231 5.64 20.30 -7.36
N PRO A 232 6.66 21.14 -7.60
CA PRO A 232 6.46 22.56 -7.92
C PRO A 232 5.53 22.82 -9.11
N ALA A 233 5.34 21.84 -10.00
CA ALA A 233 4.41 21.93 -11.13
C ALA A 233 2.94 21.70 -10.73
N ASP A 234 2.67 21.09 -9.57
CA ASP A 234 1.32 20.83 -9.08
C ASP A 234 0.68 22.12 -8.51
N PRO A 235 -0.54 22.50 -8.93
CA PRO A 235 -1.21 23.73 -8.43
C PRO A 235 -1.41 23.77 -6.91
N GLY A 236 -1.61 22.60 -6.28
CA GLY A 236 -1.78 22.47 -4.83
C GLY A 236 -0.50 22.73 -4.04
N THR A 237 0.67 22.78 -4.67
CA THR A 237 1.96 22.87 -3.97
C THR A 237 2.12 24.18 -3.20
N GLU A 238 1.62 25.30 -3.70
CA GLU A 238 1.65 26.57 -2.95
C GLU A 238 0.90 26.46 -1.62
N VAL A 239 -0.27 25.82 -1.63
CA VAL A 239 -1.10 25.58 -0.44
C VAL A 239 -0.39 24.67 0.54
N LEU A 240 0.17 23.56 0.04
CA LEU A 240 0.84 22.52 0.82
C LEU A 240 2.17 23.00 1.42
N THR A 241 2.89 23.91 0.75
CA THR A 241 4.21 24.40 1.18
C THR A 241 4.15 25.67 2.02
N ARG A 242 2.99 26.32 2.10
CA ARG A 242 2.77 27.54 2.91
C ARG A 242 3.26 27.40 4.34
N VAL A 243 2.92 26.28 4.99
CA VAL A 243 3.38 25.93 6.35
C VAL A 243 4.45 24.85 6.27
N GLY A 244 5.63 25.11 6.84
CA GLY A 244 6.75 24.17 6.85
C GLY A 244 7.59 24.09 5.56
N GLY A 245 7.17 24.69 4.44
CA GLY A 245 7.95 24.64 3.20
C GLY A 245 7.83 23.32 2.45
N GLN A 246 8.93 22.82 1.86
CA GLN A 246 8.95 21.51 1.19
C GLN A 246 9.13 20.37 2.21
N ARG A 247 8.64 19.16 1.92
CA ARG A 247 9.06 17.95 2.64
C ARG A 247 10.47 17.61 2.16
N ILE A 248 11.40 17.36 3.05
CA ILE A 248 12.82 17.17 2.70
C ILE A 248 13.31 15.74 2.94
N ALA A 249 12.62 15.02 3.83
CA ALA A 249 12.96 13.65 4.18
C ALA A 249 11.76 12.93 4.80
N THR A 250 11.80 11.60 4.74
CA THR A 250 10.77 10.73 5.30
C THR A 250 11.41 9.65 6.15
N LEU A 251 10.74 9.31 7.26
CA LEU A 251 10.95 8.05 7.96
C LEU A 251 9.69 7.19 7.86
N VAL A 252 9.83 5.96 7.37
CA VAL A 252 8.83 4.90 7.50
C VAL A 252 9.31 3.93 8.57
N ILE A 253 8.62 3.91 9.71
CA ILE A 253 8.99 3.16 10.91
C ILE A 253 8.08 1.94 11.02
N TYR A 254 8.64 0.74 11.06
CA TYR A 254 7.89 -0.51 11.13
C TYR A 254 7.56 -0.87 12.59
N LEU A 255 6.29 -1.14 12.87
CA LEU A 255 5.79 -1.38 14.23
C LEU A 255 5.52 -2.87 14.52
N ASN A 256 5.63 -3.71 13.50
CA ASN A 256 5.58 -5.16 13.62
C ASN A 256 6.40 -5.81 12.49
N ASP A 257 6.74 -7.08 12.67
CA ASP A 257 7.27 -7.91 11.60
C ASP A 257 6.13 -8.33 10.69
N VAL A 258 6.39 -8.33 9.38
CA VAL A 258 5.43 -8.79 8.37
C VAL A 258 5.92 -10.13 7.82
N PRO A 259 5.14 -11.22 7.98
CA PRO A 259 5.56 -12.55 7.55
C PRO A 259 5.88 -12.65 6.05
N GLU A 260 5.09 -11.99 5.19
CA GLU A 260 5.29 -12.01 3.73
C GLU A 260 4.68 -10.77 3.06
N GLY A 261 5.43 -10.15 2.14
CA GLY A 261 5.03 -8.91 1.46
C GLY A 261 5.16 -7.66 2.35
N GLY A 262 4.53 -6.56 1.94
CA GLY A 262 4.51 -5.33 2.72
C GLY A 262 5.82 -4.52 2.69
N ASP A 263 6.76 -4.85 1.78
CA ASP A 263 8.02 -4.16 1.61
C ASP A 263 7.82 -2.66 1.30
N THR A 264 8.76 -1.80 1.72
CA THR A 264 8.91 -0.46 1.14
C THR A 264 9.84 -0.57 -0.05
N HIS A 265 9.31 -0.42 -1.26
CA HIS A 265 10.01 -0.67 -2.52
C HIS A 265 10.32 0.64 -3.25
N PHE A 266 11.58 0.82 -3.66
CA PHE A 266 12.09 1.92 -4.46
C PHE A 266 12.44 1.40 -5.87
N PRO A 267 11.53 1.50 -6.85
CA PRO A 267 11.71 0.89 -8.17
C PRO A 267 12.93 1.42 -8.92
N GLU A 268 13.18 2.74 -8.88
CA GLU A 268 14.32 3.37 -9.56
C GLU A 268 15.69 2.92 -9.01
N LEU A 269 15.70 2.30 -7.82
CA LEU A 269 16.90 1.83 -7.13
C LEU A 269 17.00 0.31 -7.09
N GLU A 270 16.00 -0.39 -7.62
CA GLU A 270 15.84 -1.84 -7.49
C GLU A 270 15.99 -2.30 -6.01
N LEU A 271 15.52 -1.46 -5.08
CA LEU A 271 15.71 -1.65 -3.64
C LEU A 271 14.38 -1.94 -2.96
N SER A 272 14.36 -2.96 -2.10
CA SER A 272 13.21 -3.25 -1.22
C SER A 272 13.67 -3.39 0.22
N VAL A 273 13.03 -2.64 1.12
CA VAL A 273 13.24 -2.74 2.56
C VAL A 273 12.09 -3.54 3.17
N LYS A 274 12.43 -4.68 3.77
CA LYS A 274 11.46 -5.56 4.42
C LYS A 274 11.07 -5.01 5.80
N PRO A 275 9.78 -5.08 6.19
CA PRO A 275 9.34 -4.62 7.50
C PRO A 275 9.96 -5.47 8.61
N LYS A 276 10.71 -4.81 9.50
CA LYS A 276 11.26 -5.41 10.71
C LYS A 276 10.85 -4.55 11.90
N LYS A 277 10.21 -5.15 12.91
CA LYS A 277 9.71 -4.43 14.08
C LYS A 277 10.80 -3.55 14.70
N GLY A 278 10.46 -2.29 14.93
CA GLY A 278 11.34 -1.29 15.55
C GLY A 278 12.40 -0.69 14.62
N ALA A 279 12.56 -1.19 13.40
CA ALA A 279 13.42 -0.60 12.37
C ALA A 279 12.68 0.51 11.60
N ALA A 280 13.44 1.33 10.89
CA ALA A 280 12.91 2.35 9.98
C ALA A 280 13.74 2.43 8.70
N VAL A 281 13.09 2.77 7.59
CA VAL A 281 13.77 3.29 6.40
C VAL A 281 13.69 4.82 6.42
N TYR A 282 14.83 5.46 6.21
CA TYR A 282 14.99 6.90 6.10
C TYR A 282 15.47 7.24 4.68
N PHE A 283 14.90 8.27 4.08
CA PHE A 283 15.34 8.75 2.78
C PHE A 283 15.16 10.26 2.63
N GLU A 284 16.06 10.89 1.88
CA GLU A 284 16.09 12.34 1.62
C GLU A 284 16.01 12.60 0.13
N TYR A 285 15.24 13.62 -0.25
CA TYR A 285 14.91 13.90 -1.66
C TYR A 285 14.99 15.38 -1.99
N VAL A 286 15.72 16.17 -1.19
CA VAL A 286 15.99 17.59 -1.45
C VAL A 286 17.45 17.89 -1.16
N ASN A 287 18.18 18.44 -2.12
CA ASN A 287 19.56 18.87 -1.92
C ASN A 287 19.64 20.36 -1.54
N SER A 288 20.86 20.82 -1.28
CA SER A 288 21.19 22.18 -0.86
C SER A 288 20.90 23.24 -1.93
N ALA A 289 20.80 22.83 -3.20
CA ALA A 289 20.33 23.68 -4.30
C ALA A 289 18.80 23.78 -4.38
N GLY A 290 18.06 23.00 -3.57
CA GLY A 290 16.60 22.95 -3.58
C GLY A 290 16.04 22.06 -4.69
N GLU A 291 16.88 21.26 -5.35
CA GLU A 291 16.47 20.30 -6.37
C GLU A 291 15.83 19.08 -5.71
N LEU A 292 14.97 18.37 -6.45
CA LEU A 292 14.22 17.22 -5.96
C LEU A 292 14.77 15.90 -6.55
N ASP A 293 14.95 14.89 -5.71
CA ASP A 293 15.40 13.56 -6.16
C ASP A 293 14.22 12.65 -6.53
N ALA A 294 13.88 12.58 -7.81
CA ALA A 294 12.79 11.73 -8.28
C ALA A 294 13.06 10.23 -8.06
N ARG A 295 14.33 9.81 -7.86
CA ARG A 295 14.69 8.39 -7.65
C ARG A 295 14.25 7.87 -6.28
N CYS A 296 13.81 8.75 -5.38
CA CYS A 296 13.13 8.39 -4.13
C CYS A 296 11.65 8.00 -4.31
N LEU A 297 11.18 7.81 -5.56
CA LEU A 297 9.90 7.18 -5.85
C LEU A 297 9.81 5.88 -5.06
N HIS A 298 8.71 5.69 -4.32
CA HIS A 298 8.57 4.50 -3.48
C HIS A 298 7.12 4.06 -3.35
N ALA A 299 6.94 2.77 -3.04
CA ALA A 299 5.66 2.10 -2.87
C ALA A 299 5.66 1.23 -1.60
N GLY A 300 4.48 1.00 -1.05
CA GLY A 300 4.24 -0.09 -0.11
C GLY A 300 3.68 -1.28 -0.88
N THR A 301 4.47 -2.35 -1.04
CA THR A 301 4.00 -3.54 -1.77
C THR A 301 2.87 -4.24 -1.01
N PRO A 302 2.00 -5.00 -1.70
CA PRO A 302 0.90 -5.69 -1.04
C PRO A 302 1.36 -6.60 0.11
N VAL A 303 0.66 -6.55 1.24
CA VAL A 303 0.83 -7.53 2.31
C VAL A 303 0.30 -8.87 1.82
N ALA A 304 1.17 -9.88 1.74
CA ALA A 304 0.77 -11.23 1.30
C ALA A 304 0.28 -12.09 2.47
N LYS A 305 0.88 -11.94 3.65
CA LYS A 305 0.51 -12.67 4.87
C LYS A 305 0.68 -11.81 6.12
N GLY A 306 -0.29 -11.87 7.02
CA GLY A 306 -0.31 -11.12 8.27
C GLY A 306 -0.89 -9.71 8.09
N GLU A 307 -0.31 -8.74 8.78
CA GLU A 307 -0.68 -7.33 8.76
C GLU A 307 0.58 -6.47 8.84
N LYS A 308 0.52 -5.23 8.37
CA LYS A 308 1.61 -4.26 8.46
C LYS A 308 1.15 -3.01 9.19
N TRP A 309 1.85 -2.66 10.26
CA TRP A 309 1.73 -1.42 10.99
C TRP A 309 2.97 -0.57 10.77
N ILE A 310 2.77 0.69 10.37
CA ILE A 310 3.86 1.67 10.27
C ILE A 310 3.48 2.99 10.93
N ALA A 311 4.50 3.70 11.40
CA ALA A 311 4.43 5.12 11.69
C ALA A 311 5.27 5.88 10.65
N THR A 312 4.71 6.91 10.04
CA THR A 312 5.38 7.76 9.05
C THR A 312 5.62 9.13 9.64
N LYS A 313 6.84 9.63 9.50
CA LYS A 313 7.21 10.99 9.89
C LYS A 313 7.78 11.71 8.68
N TRP A 314 7.05 12.70 8.18
CA TRP A 314 7.56 13.64 7.18
C TRP A 314 8.26 14.80 7.87
N LEU A 315 9.43 15.16 7.35
CA LEU A 315 10.26 16.24 7.84
C LEU A 315 10.24 17.39 6.85
N ARG A 316 10.09 18.61 7.36
CA ARG A 316 9.85 19.83 6.60
C ARG A 316 11.08 20.72 6.58
N GLN A 317 11.20 21.55 5.56
CA GLN A 317 12.31 22.50 5.40
C GLN A 317 12.31 23.59 6.49
N ARG A 318 11.13 23.96 6.99
CA ARG A 318 10.90 25.00 7.99
C ARG A 318 9.98 24.46 9.09
N PRO A 319 9.87 25.14 10.25
CA PRO A 319 8.93 24.76 11.29
C PRO A 319 7.51 24.56 10.76
N TYR A 320 6.95 23.38 11.03
CA TYR A 320 5.58 22.99 10.76
C TYR A 320 4.75 23.22 12.02
N VAL A 321 4.61 24.49 12.38
CA VAL A 321 3.72 24.93 13.45
C VAL A 321 2.41 25.33 12.79
N GLY A 322 1.30 24.69 13.19
CA GLY A 322 -0.02 25.22 12.87
C GLY A 322 -0.12 26.64 13.43
N ASN A 323 -0.71 27.56 12.67
CA ASN A 323 -1.18 28.82 13.24
C ASN A 323 -2.24 28.56 14.32
#